data_AF-G8B9V6-F1
#
_entry.id   AF-G8B9V6-F1
#
_cell.length_a   1.000
_cell.length_b   1.000
_cell.length_c   1.000
_cell.angle_alpha   90.00
_cell.angle_beta   90.00
_cell.angle_gamma   90.00
#
_symmetry.space_group_name_H-M   'P 1'
#
loop_
_entity.id
_entity.type
_entity.pdbx_description
1 polymer ?
#
loop_
_entity_poly.entity_id
_entity_poly.type
_entity_poly.pdbx_seq_one_letter_code
_entity_poly.pdbx_strand_id
1 'polypeptide(L)'
;MSQGAPMTHKFIVGTIAILLGGYVTYKAGSDFQFVKFEPHSPEEVARRKREKIPTRMEVLESATLDLTPEAKERIGKKMLLKQSQEQHVEKERMKRQLEQESSSPK
;
A
#
# COMPACT_ATOMS: atom_id res chain seq x y z
N MET A 1 8.34 11.37 46.98
CA MET A 1 7.47 11.13 45.82
C MET A 1 8.20 10.16 44.90
N SER A 2 7.59 9.01 44.60
CA SER A 2 8.25 7.86 43.96
C SER A 2 8.85 8.21 42.59
N GLN A 3 10.18 8.17 42.49
CA GLN A 3 10.92 8.30 41.24
C GLN A 3 10.94 6.92 40.57
N GLY A 4 9.88 6.61 39.83
CA GLY A 4 9.77 5.38 39.05
C GLY A 4 10.94 5.24 38.07
N ALA A 5 11.47 4.02 37.93
CA ALA A 5 12.72 3.70 37.25
C ALA A 5 12.96 4.49 35.94
N PRO A 6 14.12 5.17 35.77
CA PRO A 6 14.36 6.16 34.72
C PRO A 6 14.41 5.61 33.27
N MET A 7 14.18 4.31 33.08
CA MET A 7 14.27 3.63 31.77
C MET A 7 12.98 2.91 31.35
N THR A 8 12.01 2.67 32.25
CA THR A 8 10.79 1.91 31.91
C THR A 8 9.93 2.60 30.86
N HIS A 9 9.82 3.92 30.90
CA HIS A 9 9.11 4.71 29.89
C HIS A 9 9.69 4.51 28.48
N LYS A 10 11.02 4.45 28.34
CA LYS A 10 11.68 4.29 27.03
C LYS A 10 11.40 2.91 26.41
N PHE A 11 11.38 1.87 27.23
CA PHE A 11 11.01 0.52 26.76
C PHE A 11 9.56 0.48 26.29
N ILE A 12 8.62 1.04 27.06
CA ILE A 12 7.20 1.07 26.69
C ILE A 12 7.00 1.80 25.35
N VAL A 13 7.59 2.98 25.19
CA VAL A 13 7.50 3.76 23.94
C VAL A 13 8.13 2.99 22.77
N GLY A 14 9.29 2.36 22.99
CA GLY A 14 9.96 1.54 21.98
C GLY A 14 9.11 0.36 21.51
N THR A 15 8.47 -0.36 22.44
CA THR A 15 7.58 -1.48 22.10
C THR A 15 6.37 -1.02 21.30
N ILE A 16 5.74 0.10 21.68
CA ILE A 16 4.61 0.68 20.92
C ILE A 16 5.05 1.06 19.51
N ALA A 17 6.22 1.68 19.35
CA ALA A 17 6.75 2.07 18.05
C ALA A 17 7.00 0.86 17.15
N ILE A 18 7.55 -0.24 17.67
CA ILE A 18 7.78 -1.48 16.92
C ILE A 18 6.44 -2.10 16.47
N LEU A 19 5.45 -2.17 17.37
CA LEU A 19 4.13 -2.73 17.04
C LEU A 19 3.42 -1.89 15.97
N LEU A 20 3.45 -0.56 16.09
CA LEU A 20 2.89 0.35 15.09
C LEU A 20 3.63 0.25 13.75
N GLY A 21 4.96 0.24 13.78
CA GLY A 21 5.78 0.06 12.58
C GLY A 21 5.46 -1.26 11.88
N GLY A 22 5.45 -2.36 12.63
CA GLY A 22 5.12 -3.69 12.11
C GLY A 22 3.71 -3.76 11.51
N TYR A 23 2.71 -3.15 12.16
CA TYR A 23 1.35 -3.09 11.62
C TYR A 23 1.26 -2.29 10.31
N VAL A 24 1.91 -1.13 10.25
CA VAL A 24 1.95 -0.30 9.04
C VAL A 24 2.66 -1.04 7.91
N THR A 25 3.80 -1.66 8.19
CA THR A 25 4.56 -2.46 7.21
C THR A 25 3.75 -3.66 6.74
N TYR A 26 3.06 -4.37 7.63
CA TYR A 26 2.18 -5.50 7.28
C TYR A 26 1.06 -5.05 6.35
N LYS A 27 0.37 -3.95 6.69
CA LYS A 27 -0.72 -3.41 5.87
C LYS A 27 -0.27 -2.89 4.51
N ALA A 28 0.94 -2.32 4.43
CA ALA A 28 1.53 -1.87 3.18
C ALA A 28 1.98 -3.07 2.32
N GLY A 29 2.57 -4.09 2.94
CA GLY A 29 3.10 -5.27 2.26
C GLY A 29 2.03 -6.28 1.84
N SER A 30 0.91 -6.39 2.56
CA SER A 30 -0.15 -7.37 2.31
C SER A 30 -0.86 -7.19 0.96
N ASP A 31 -0.78 -5.99 0.39
CA ASP A 31 -1.43 -5.65 -0.86
C ASP A 31 -0.65 -6.14 -2.09
N PHE A 32 0.58 -6.59 -1.90
CA PHE A 32 1.48 -6.98 -2.96
C PHE A 32 1.60 -8.49 -3.08
N GLN A 33 1.45 -8.97 -4.31
CA GLN A 33 1.67 -10.36 -4.65
C GLN A 33 3.15 -10.53 -4.97
N PHE A 34 3.89 -11.20 -4.10
CA PHE A 34 5.25 -11.63 -4.41
C PHE A 34 5.16 -12.62 -5.58
N VAL A 35 5.59 -12.20 -6.77
CA VAL A 35 5.67 -13.09 -7.94
C VAL A 35 6.49 -14.31 -7.52
N LYS A 36 5.86 -15.49 -7.60
CA LYS A 36 6.49 -16.75 -7.23
C LYS A 36 7.71 -16.94 -8.11
N PHE A 37 8.88 -16.98 -7.48
CA PHE A 37 10.09 -17.45 -8.13
C PHE A 37 9.82 -18.86 -8.67
N GLU A 38 9.76 -19.02 -9.98
CA GLU A 38 9.75 -20.34 -10.61
C GLU A 38 11.20 -20.85 -10.63
N PRO A 39 11.53 -21.90 -9.86
CA PRO A 39 12.85 -22.47 -9.91
C PRO A 39 13.11 -23.05 -11.30
N HIS A 40 14.33 -22.86 -11.80
CA HIS A 40 14.74 -23.44 -13.07
C HIS A 40 14.65 -24.97 -12.99
N SER A 41 14.37 -25.62 -14.12
CA SER A 41 14.26 -27.08 -14.18
C SER A 41 15.57 -27.75 -13.72
N PRO A 42 15.51 -28.95 -13.12
CA PRO A 42 16.70 -29.63 -12.58
C PRO A 42 17.76 -29.91 -13.66
N GLU A 43 17.33 -30.15 -14.90
CA GLU A 43 18.24 -30.32 -16.05
C GLU A 43 19.03 -29.04 -16.37
N GLU A 44 18.37 -27.89 -16.28
CA GLU A 44 19.00 -26.60 -16.56
C GLU A 44 19.99 -26.20 -15.46
N VAL A 45 19.68 -26.54 -14.21
CA VAL A 45 20.61 -26.38 -13.08
C VAL A 45 21.85 -27.26 -13.25
N ALA A 46 21.68 -28.51 -13.69
CA ALA A 46 22.79 -29.43 -13.94
C ALA A 46 23.68 -28.95 -15.10
N ARG A 47 23.09 -28.44 -16.19
CA ARG A 47 23.84 -27.83 -17.30
C ARG A 47 24.65 -26.61 -16.83
N ARG A 48 24.04 -25.68 -16.09
CA ARG A 48 24.72 -24.48 -15.57
C ARG A 48 25.88 -24.81 -14.63
N LYS A 49 25.73 -25.85 -13.79
CA LYS A 49 26.83 -26.35 -12.94
C LYS A 49 27.98 -26.93 -13.76
N ARG A 50 27.67 -27.68 -14.83
CA ARG A 50 28.68 -28.28 -15.72
C ARG A 50 29.43 -27.23 -16.54
N GLU A 51 28.73 -26.21 -17.00
CA GLU A 51 29.26 -25.14 -17.86
C GLU A 51 29.84 -23.95 -17.06
N LYS A 52 29.81 -24.00 -15.72
CA LYS A 52 30.27 -22.93 -14.82
C LYS A 52 29.68 -21.55 -15.16
N ILE A 53 28.40 -21.54 -15.56
CA ILE A 53 27.71 -20.29 -15.90
C ILE A 53 27.52 -19.47 -14.62
N PRO A 54 28.00 -18.21 -14.57
CA PRO A 54 27.88 -17.38 -13.38
C PRO A 54 26.42 -17.07 -13.08
N THR A 55 26.09 -16.96 -11.79
CA THR A 55 24.76 -16.56 -11.33
C THR A 55 24.49 -15.13 -11.75
N ARG A 56 23.51 -14.93 -12.63
CA ARG A 56 23.08 -13.60 -13.08
C ARG A 56 21.71 -13.32 -12.49
N MET A 57 21.61 -12.29 -11.64
CA MET A 57 20.32 -11.73 -11.24
C MET A 57 19.94 -10.68 -12.27
N GLU A 58 19.00 -11.03 -13.15
CA GLU A 58 18.37 -10.07 -14.05
C GLU A 58 17.03 -9.69 -13.44
N VAL A 59 16.84 -8.39 -13.19
CA VAL A 59 15.53 -7.85 -12.81
C VAL A 59 14.74 -7.73 -14.11
N LEU A 60 13.82 -8.67 -14.34
CA LEU A 60 12.93 -8.63 -15.50
C LEU A 60 11.97 -7.45 -15.35
N GLU A 61 11.75 -6.68 -16.42
CA GLU A 61 10.75 -5.58 -16.42
C GLU A 61 9.32 -6.07 -16.15
N SER A 62 9.04 -7.35 -16.40
CA SER A 62 7.79 -8.02 -16.04
C SER A 62 7.68 -8.40 -14.56
N ALA A 63 8.76 -8.29 -13.78
CA ALA A 63 8.76 -8.50 -12.34
C ALA A 63 8.28 -7.23 -11.61
N THR A 64 7.20 -6.62 -12.10
CA THR A 64 6.51 -5.56 -11.38
C THR A 64 5.76 -6.15 -10.20
N LEU A 65 5.76 -5.39 -9.10
CA LEU A 65 5.05 -5.75 -7.88
C LEU A 65 3.54 -5.66 -8.14
N ASP A 66 2.92 -6.79 -8.50
CA ASP A 66 1.49 -6.81 -8.79
C ASP A 66 0.66 -6.68 -7.53
N LEU A 67 -0.43 -5.91 -7.61
CA LEU A 67 -1.43 -5.84 -6.56
C LEU A 67 -2.24 -7.14 -6.53
N THR A 68 -2.50 -7.65 -5.33
CA THR A 68 -3.42 -8.78 -5.13
C THR A 68 -4.82 -8.45 -5.66
N PRO A 69 -5.59 -9.44 -6.13
CA PRO A 69 -6.95 -9.21 -6.64
C PRO A 69 -7.85 -8.54 -5.58
N GLU A 70 -7.72 -8.94 -4.31
CA GLU A 70 -8.45 -8.32 -3.19
C GLU A 70 -8.07 -6.84 -2.98
N ALA A 71 -6.78 -6.50 -3.12
CA ALA A 71 -6.32 -5.12 -3.01
C ALA A 71 -6.84 -4.26 -4.19
N LYS A 72 -6.86 -4.81 -5.41
CA LYS A 72 -7.44 -4.13 -6.58
C LYS A 72 -8.92 -3.80 -6.37
N GLU A 73 -9.70 -4.74 -5.87
CA GLU A 73 -11.12 -4.50 -5.56
C GLU A 73 -11.33 -3.45 -4.46
N ARG A 74 -10.52 -3.50 -3.40
CA ARG A 74 -10.58 -2.54 -2.30
C ARG A 74 -10.24 -1.11 -2.76
N ILE A 75 -9.23 -0.97 -3.61
CA ILE A 75 -8.84 0.31 -4.20
C ILE A 75 -9.95 0.81 -5.15
N GLY A 76 -10.49 -0.06 -6.01
CA GLY A 76 -11.59 0.27 -6.90
C GLY A 76 -12.83 0.80 -6.17
N LYS A 77 -13.25 0.12 -5.09
CA LYS A 77 -14.37 0.58 -4.24
C LYS A 77 -14.12 1.95 -3.60
N LYS A 78 -12.90 2.19 -3.10
CA LYS A 78 -12.54 3.49 -2.53
C LYS A 78 -12.55 4.61 -3.56
N MET A 79 -12.09 4.36 -4.78
CA MET A 79 -12.11 5.36 -5.85
C MET A 79 -13.53 5.72 -6.27
N LEU A 80 -14.41 4.72 -6.42
CA LEU A 80 -15.83 4.94 -6.73
C LEU A 80 -16.53 5.78 -5.65
N LEU A 81 -16.25 5.49 -4.38
CA LEU A 81 -16.85 6.20 -3.25
C LEU A 81 -16.34 7.64 -3.12
N LYS A 82 -15.09 7.89 -3.54
CA LYS A 82 -14.52 9.23 -3.59
C LYS A 82 -15.12 10.06 -4.73
N GLN A 83 -15.28 9.45 -5.91
CA GLN A 83 -15.94 10.11 -7.05
C GLN A 83 -17.39 10.48 -6.73
N SER A 84 -18.15 9.61 -6.05
CA SER A 84 -19.52 9.94 -5.68
C SER A 84 -19.59 11.09 -4.66
N GLN A 85 -18.69 11.13 -3.67
CA GLN A 85 -18.60 12.27 -2.75
C GLN A 85 -18.26 13.57 -3.46
N GLU A 86 -17.28 13.55 -4.37
CA GLU A 86 -16.89 14.74 -5.15
C GLU A 86 -18.06 15.28 -5.98
N GLN A 87 -18.83 14.41 -6.63
CA GLN A 87 -20.05 14.79 -7.36
C GLN A 87 -21.13 15.36 -6.44
N HIS A 88 -21.30 14.83 -5.23
CA HIS A 88 -22.27 15.37 -4.27
C HIS A 88 -21.86 16.76 -3.79
N VAL A 89 -20.58 16.97 -3.50
CA VAL A 89 -20.04 18.28 -3.10
C VAL A 89 -20.18 19.30 -4.23
N GLU A 90 -19.93 18.89 -5.48
CA GLU A 90 -20.06 19.77 -6.65
C GLU A 90 -21.53 20.16 -6.91
N LYS A 91 -22.46 19.21 -6.80
CA LYS A 91 -23.90 19.48 -6.89
C LYS A 91 -24.39 20.43 -5.80
N GLU A 92 -23.92 20.26 -4.56
CA GLU A 92 -24.24 21.20 -3.49
C GLU A 92 -23.66 22.59 -3.73
N ARG A 93 -22.43 22.70 -4.27
CA ARG A 93 -21.82 23.98 -4.62
C ARG A 93 -22.60 24.71 -5.72
N MET A 94 -23.00 24.02 -6.80
CA MET A 94 -23.83 24.62 -7.85
C MET A 94 -25.19 25.08 -7.31
N LYS A 95 -25.83 24.27 -6.46
CA LYS A 95 -27.14 24.64 -5.88
C LYS A 95 -27.06 25.92 -5.04
N ARG A 96 -26.00 26.07 -4.23
CA ARG A 96 -25.77 27.29 -3.44
C ARG A 96 -25.48 28.52 -4.32
N GLN A 97 -24.80 28.35 -5.45
CA GLN A 97 -24.55 29.44 -6.41
C GLN A 97 -25.84 29.92 -7.07
N LEU A 98 -26.71 28.99 -7.49
CA LEU A 98 -28.04 29.29 -8.04
C LEU A 98 -28.95 29.98 -7.00
N GLU A 99 -28.90 29.56 -5.74
CA GLU A 99 -29.64 30.21 -4.65
C GLU A 99 -29.09 31.63 -4.35
N GLN A 100 -27.78 31.84 -4.45
CA GLN A 100 -27.19 33.18 -4.31
C GLN A 100 -27.56 34.12 -5.47
N GLU A 101 -27.47 33.65 -6.72
CA GLU A 101 -27.82 34.46 -7.91
C GLU A 101 -29.32 34.82 -7.95
N SER A 102 -30.20 33.93 -7.49
CA SER A 102 -31.64 34.20 -7.41
C SER A 102 -32.06 35.10 -6.25
N SER A 103 -31.20 35.28 -5.24
CA SER A 103 -31.46 36.12 -4.06
C SER A 103 -30.94 37.56 -4.14
N SER A 104 -30.18 37.92 -5.19
CA SER A 104 -29.75 39.30 -5.44
C SER A 104 -30.69 39.99 -6.44
N PRO A 105 -31.61 40.88 -5.98
CA PRO A 105 -32.40 41.70 -6.88
C PRO A 105 -31.53 42.77 -7.53
N LYS A 106 -31.68 42.96 -8.85
CA LYS A 106 -31.23 44.16 -9.54
C LYS A 106 -32.07 45.37 -9.14
#